data_AF-A0A4V2EW92-F1
#
_entry.id   AF-A0A4V2EW92-F1
#
_cell.length_a   1.000
_cell.length_b   1.000
_cell.length_c   1.000
_cell.angle_alpha   90.00
_cell.angle_beta   90.00
_cell.angle_gamma   90.00
#
_symmetry.space_group_name_H-M   'P 1'
#
loop_
_entity.id
_entity.type
_entity.pdbx_description
1 polymer ?
#
loop_
_entity_poly.entity_id
_entity_poly.type
_entity_poly.pdbx_seq_one_letter_code
_entity_poly.pdbx_strand_id
1 'polypeptide(L)' 'MSTRSRTVATVFSTFGTVLLATGFVMLAVAVTMIDVTASDANIGAGILVVVGTPVGIAGLLGIIVGVLARLSARPSRTSP' A
#
# COMPACT_ATOMS: atom_id res chain seq x y z
N MET A 1 -10.32 13.41 20.90
CA MET A 1 -9.25 13.15 19.93
C MET A 1 -8.65 14.48 19.47
N SER A 2 -7.37 14.73 19.79
CA SER A 2 -6.63 15.91 19.34
C SER A 2 -6.62 15.98 17.80
N THR A 3 -6.79 17.16 17.22
CA THR A 3 -6.74 17.41 15.77
C THR A 3 -5.50 16.76 15.13
N ARG A 4 -4.38 16.73 15.87
CA ARG A 4 -3.11 16.12 15.48
C ARG A 4 -3.24 14.63 15.17
N SER A 5 -4.02 13.87 15.93
CA SER A 5 -4.20 12.43 15.75
C SER A 5 -5.02 12.08 14.49
N ARG A 6 -6.01 12.92 14.13
CA ARG A 6 -6.78 12.76 12.88
C ARG A 6 -5.93 13.08 11.65
N THR A 7 -5.11 14.11 11.73
CA THR A 7 -4.17 14.47 10.66
C THR A 7 -3.19 13.33 10.41
N VAL A 8 -2.56 12.79 11.46
CA VAL A 8 -1.60 11.69 11.34
C VAL A 8 -2.24 10.46 10.69
N ALA A 9 -3.42 10.02 11.14
CA ALA A 9 -4.08 8.86 10.54
C ALA A 9 -4.43 9.06 9.05
N THR A 10 -4.75 10.29 8.65
CA THR A 10 -5.04 10.63 7.25
C THR A 10 -3.79 10.63 6.39
N VAL A 11 -2.67 11.14 6.93
CA VAL A 11 -1.36 11.11 6.26
C VAL A 11 -0.93 9.66 6.04
N PHE A 12 -1.00 8.79 7.06
CA PHE A 12 -0.65 7.38 6.92
C PHE A 12 -1.50 6.64 5.88
N SER A 13 -2.82 6.84 5.88
CA SER A 13 -3.68 6.23 4.86
C SER A 13 -3.35 6.76 3.45
N THR A 14 -3.08 8.06 3.29
CA THR A 14 -2.78 8.65 1.98
C THR A 14 -1.46 8.13 1.41
N PHE A 15 -0.38 8.15 2.21
CA PHE A 15 0.90 7.57 1.81
C PHE A 15 0.77 6.08 1.53
N GLY A 16 0.02 5.36 2.37
CA GLY A 16 -0.27 3.94 2.16
C GLY A 16 -0.96 3.68 0.82
N THR A 17 -1.96 4.48 0.46
CA THR A 17 -2.66 4.36 -0.84
C THR A 17 -1.74 4.64 -2.02
N VAL A 18 -0.88 5.67 -1.95
CA VAL A 18 0.07 5.98 -3.02
C VAL A 18 1.08 4.85 -3.21
N LEU A 19 1.65 4.34 -2.12
CA LEU A 19 2.58 3.20 -2.15
C LEU A 19 1.90 1.95 -2.71
N LEU A 20 0.67 1.65 -2.27
CA LEU A 20 -0.10 0.51 -2.76
C LEU A 20 -0.37 0.62 -4.26
N ALA A 21 -0.81 1.78 -4.73
CA ALA A 21 -1.05 2.03 -6.15
C ALA A 21 0.24 1.90 -6.96
N THR A 22 1.35 2.44 -6.46
CA THR A 22 2.66 2.35 -7.13
C THR A 22 3.13 0.89 -7.24
N GLY A 23 3.06 0.14 -6.14
CA GLY A 23 3.42 -1.28 -6.14
C GLY A 23 2.53 -2.08 -7.10
N PHE A 24 1.23 -1.83 -7.09
CA PHE A 24 0.29 -2.48 -8.00
C PHE A 24 0.61 -2.19 -9.48
N VAL A 25 0.92 -0.94 -9.83
CA VAL A 25 1.31 -0.58 -11.19
C VAL A 25 2.60 -1.30 -11.59
N MET A 26 3.60 -1.38 -10.70
CA MET A 26 4.83 -2.12 -10.97
C MET A 26 4.55 -3.60 -11.25
N LEU A 27 3.69 -4.26 -10.46
CA LEU A 27 3.31 -5.65 -10.70
C LEU A 27 2.53 -5.81 -12.01
N ALA A 28 1.60 -4.89 -12.31
CA ALA A 28 0.84 -4.92 -13.55
C ALA A 28 1.76 -4.79 -14.77
N VAL A 29 2.73 -3.88 -14.73
CA VAL A 29 3.72 -3.72 -15.80
C VAL A 29 4.59 -4.97 -15.92
N ALA A 30 5.00 -5.58 -14.81
CA ALA A 30 5.76 -6.83 -14.83
C ALA A 30 5.02 -7.94 -15.59
N VAL A 31 3.72 -8.10 -15.35
CA VAL A 31 2.89 -9.10 -16.06
C VAL A 31 2.85 -8.83 -17.56
N THR A 32 2.79 -7.57 -17.98
CA THR A 32 2.79 -7.20 -19.40
C THR A 32 4.13 -7.41 -20.10
N MET A 33 5.22 -7.60 -19.35
CA MET A 33 6.58 -7.77 -19.87
C MET A 33 7.03 -9.23 -19.98
N ILE A 34 6.23 -10.19 -19.52
CA ILE A 34 6.62 -11.61 -19.56
C ILE A 34 6.57 -12.13 -21.01
N ASP A 35 7.71 -12.56 -21.52
CA ASP A 35 7.87 -13.14 -22.86
C ASP A 35 8.77 -14.39 -22.77
N VAL A 36 8.30 -15.54 -23.27
CA VAL A 36 9.04 -16.82 -23.22
C VAL A 36 10.37 -16.76 -23.99
N THR A 37 10.51 -15.84 -24.93
CA THR A 37 11.67 -15.76 -25.85
C THR A 37 12.62 -14.61 -25.55
N ALA A 38 12.20 -13.60 -24.78
CA ALA A 38 13.01 -12.41 -24.47
C ALA A 38 13.53 -12.44 -23.03
N SER A 39 14.73 -13.00 -22.83
CA SER A 39 15.38 -13.10 -21.52
C SER A 39 15.52 -11.74 -20.82
N ASP A 40 15.87 -10.69 -21.55
CA ASP A 40 16.05 -9.34 -20.99
C ASP A 40 14.74 -8.75 -20.45
N ALA A 41 13.62 -9.00 -21.15
CA ALA A 41 12.30 -8.56 -20.71
C ALA A 41 11.88 -9.28 -19.42
N ASN A 42 12.16 -10.59 -19.31
CA ASN A 42 11.87 -11.37 -18.10
C ASN A 42 12.71 -10.94 -16.90
N ILE A 43 13.97 -10.56 -17.10
CA ILE A 43 14.81 -9.98 -16.04
C ILE A 43 14.19 -8.66 -15.56
N GLY A 44 13.78 -7.80 -16.49
CA GLY A 44 13.07 -6.55 -16.18
C GLY A 44 11.80 -6.82 -15.37
N ALA A 45 10.94 -7.73 -15.83
CA ALA A 45 9.72 -8.13 -15.13
C ALA A 45 10.02 -8.68 -13.71
N GLY A 46 11.07 -9.49 -13.58
CA GLY A 46 11.53 -10.01 -12.29
C GLY A 46 11.91 -8.90 -11.31
N ILE A 47 12.65 -7.88 -11.76
CA ILE A 47 12.99 -6.70 -10.95
C ILE A 47 11.73 -5.96 -10.51
N LEU A 48 10.78 -5.74 -11.44
CA LEU A 48 9.51 -5.08 -11.11
C LEU A 48 8.69 -5.86 -10.08
N VAL A 49 8.69 -7.19 -10.11
CA VAL A 49 8.05 -8.03 -9.08
C VAL A 49 8.77 -7.89 -7.74
N VAL A 50 10.11 -7.97 -7.73
CA VAL A 50 10.94 -7.88 -6.52
C VAL A 50 10.79 -6.53 -5.82
N VAL A 51 10.63 -5.44 -6.56
CA VAL A 51 10.46 -4.09 -6.00
C VAL A 51 8.98 -3.76 -5.74
N GLY A 52 8.10 -4.07 -6.67
CA GLY A 52 6.68 -3.71 -6.57
C GLY A 52 5.96 -4.43 -5.43
N THR A 53 6.35 -5.68 -5.13
CA THR A 53 5.72 -6.48 -4.06
C THR A 53 5.94 -5.86 -2.67
N PRO A 54 7.18 -5.57 -2.22
CA PRO A 54 7.40 -4.92 -0.93
C PRO A 54 6.81 -3.50 -0.88
N VAL A 55 6.82 -2.76 -1.99
CA VAL A 55 6.18 -1.42 -2.07
C VAL A 55 4.67 -1.53 -1.87
N GLY A 56 4.01 -2.49 -2.53
CA GLY A 56 2.58 -2.75 -2.36
C GLY A 56 2.23 -3.17 -0.93
N ILE A 57 3.01 -4.08 -0.34
CA ILE A 57 2.84 -4.53 1.05
C ILE A 57 2.98 -3.35 2.03
N ALA A 58 4.02 -2.53 1.88
CA ALA A 58 4.23 -1.36 2.73
C ALA A 58 3.06 -0.38 2.61
N GLY A 59 2.53 -0.18 1.40
CA GLY A 59 1.34 0.63 1.17
C GLY A 59 0.10 0.10 1.89
N LEU A 60 -0.16 -1.21 1.77
CA LEU A 60 -1.26 -1.88 2.45
C LEU A 60 -1.15 -1.74 3.98
N LEU A 61 0.04 -1.95 4.55
CA LEU A 61 0.29 -1.77 5.97
C LEU A 61 0.02 -0.33 6.44
N GLY A 62 0.43 0.67 5.66
CA GLY A 62 0.15 2.08 5.96
C GLY A 62 -1.35 2.39 6.02
N ILE A 63 -2.13 1.81 5.11
CA ILE A 63 -3.60 1.93 5.13
C ILE A 63 -4.18 1.27 6.38
N ILE A 64 -3.77 0.04 6.68
CA ILE A 64 -4.25 -0.72 7.85
C ILE A 64 -3.96 0.07 9.14
N VAL A 65 -2.74 0.58 9.31
CA VAL A 65 -2.37 1.39 10.48
C VAL A 65 -3.22 2.65 10.57
N GLY A 66 -3.42 3.36 9.46
CA GLY A 66 -4.28 4.56 9.42
C GLY A 66 -5.74 4.26 9.78
N VAL A 67 -6.27 3.12 9.34
CA VAL A 67 -7.63 2.66 9.66
C VAL A 67 -7.73 2.25 11.13
N LEU A 68 -6.82 1.44 11.64
CA LEU A 68 -6.79 1.02 13.03
C LEU A 68 -6.71 2.22 13.98
N ALA A 69 -5.85 3.20 13.69
CA ALA A 69 -5.75 4.43 14.48
C ALA A 69 -7.08 5.21 14.55
N ARG A 70 -7.89 5.18 13.48
CA ARG A 70 -9.23 5.79 13.45
C ARG A 70 -10.25 4.96 14.23
N LEU A 71 -10.18 3.63 14.13
CA LEU A 71 -11.10 2.71 14.81
C LEU A 71 -10.89 2.72 16.33
N SER A 72 -9.65 2.64 16.80
CA SER A 72 -9.30 2.69 18.22
C SER A 72 -9.68 4.02 18.89
N ALA A 73 -9.91 5.07 18.10
CA ALA A 73 -10.32 6.37 18.61
C ALA A 73 -11.85 6.56 18.67
N ARG A 74 -12.65 5.57 18.24
CA ARG A 74 -14.12 5.64 18.35
C ARG A 74 -14.53 5.29 19.79
N PRO A 75 -15.25 6.18 20.51
CA PRO A 75 -15.79 5.85 21.83
C PRO A 75 -16.76 4.67 21.71
N SER A 76 -16.62 3.68 22.58
CA SER A 76 -17.66 2.67 22.80
C SER A 76 -18.94 3.40 23.22
N ARG A 77 -19.95 3.43 22.35
CA ARG A 77 -21.30 3.81 22.75
C ARG A 77 -21.83 2.71 23.67
N THR A 78 -21.48 2.79 24.94
CA THR A 78 -22.25 2.16 26.01
C THR A 78 -23.35 3.16 26.37
N SER A 79 -24.52 2.99 25.76
CA SER A 79 -25.76 3.61 26.24
C SER A 79 -26.29 2.82 27.47
N PRO A 80 -26.98 3.51 28.40
CA PRO A 80 -27.33 3.03 29.74
C PRO A 80 -28.24 1.81 29.77
#